data_AF-A0A382A9P3-F1
#
_entry.id   AF-A0A382A9P3-F1
#
_cell.length_a   1.000
_cell.length_b   1.000
_cell.length_c   1.000
_cell.angle_alpha   90.00
_cell.angle_beta   90.00
_cell.angle_gamma   90.00
#
_symmetry.space_group_name_H-M   'P 1'
#
loop_
_entity.id
_entity.type
_entity.pdbx_description
1 polymer ?
#
loop_
_entity_poly.entity_id
_entity_poly.type
_entity_poly.pdbx_seq_one_letter_code
_entity_poly.pdbx_strand_id
1 'polypeptide(L)'
;MPFIGKVGTIAAVVNSATSLQKYSKDNYQVTIINAVGEWSEHLDFFKKNNIKVITLNNSNIFKKLPIGGFFFSRLIYFYIFFSCFFRLKKLLHNNPPDIFVAHLITSLPLILNFFYSFKTKMVLKTSGLPKLTWIRKYLWKIVLKKIYFVTAATQGTI
;
A
#
# COMPACT_ATOMS: atom_id res chain seq x y z
N MET A 1 7.03 -6.42 13.46
CA MET A 1 7.23 -5.70 12.17
C MET A 1 6.63 -6.59 11.10
N PRO A 2 5.99 -6.07 10.02
CA PRO A 2 5.44 -6.96 9.02
C PRO A 2 6.63 -7.71 8.42
N PHE A 3 6.66 -9.02 8.70
CA PHE A 3 7.49 -9.93 7.95
C PHE A 3 6.99 -9.82 6.52
N ILE A 4 7.89 -9.75 5.54
CA ILE A 4 7.56 -9.88 4.11
C ILE A 4 7.21 -11.37 3.87
N GLY A 5 6.31 -11.90 4.70
CA GLY A 5 5.77 -13.25 4.66
C GLY A 5 4.63 -13.24 3.68
N LYS A 6 4.92 -13.81 2.52
CA LYS A 6 4.14 -13.85 1.28
C LYS A 6 2.63 -14.17 1.39
N VAL A 7 2.09 -14.63 2.51
CA VAL A 7 0.76 -15.27 2.50
C VAL A 7 -0.35 -14.36 3.06
N GLY A 8 -0.22 -13.84 4.27
CA GLY A 8 -1.32 -13.11 4.94
C GLY A 8 -1.65 -11.76 4.30
N THR A 9 -0.64 -10.97 3.97
CA THR A 9 -0.85 -9.59 3.50
C THR A 9 -1.24 -9.55 2.01
N ILE A 10 -0.70 -10.46 1.19
CA ILE A 10 -1.06 -10.60 -0.23
C ILE A 10 -2.52 -11.05 -0.34
N ALA A 11 -2.90 -12.12 0.36
CA ALA A 11 -4.28 -12.62 0.36
C ALA A 11 -5.27 -11.54 0.83
N ALA A 12 -4.93 -10.77 1.85
CA ALA A 12 -5.78 -9.69 2.34
C ALA A 12 -5.99 -8.57 1.31
N VAL A 13 -4.96 -8.19 0.54
CA VAL A 13 -5.10 -7.22 -0.57
C VAL A 13 -5.97 -7.81 -1.68
N VAL A 14 -5.66 -9.04 -2.11
CA VAL A 14 -6.40 -9.73 -3.17
C VAL A 14 -7.89 -9.80 -2.82
N ASN A 15 -8.23 -10.27 -1.62
CA ASN A 15 -9.61 -10.38 -1.16
C ASN A 15 -10.31 -9.01 -1.05
N SER A 16 -9.59 -7.98 -0.62
CA SER A 16 -10.15 -6.62 -0.54
C SER A 16 -10.44 -6.09 -1.95
N ALA A 17 -9.50 -6.25 -2.88
CA ALA A 17 -9.63 -5.78 -4.25
C ALA A 17 -10.75 -6.51 -5.00
N THR A 18 -10.86 -7.84 -4.86
CA THR A 18 -11.92 -8.62 -5.48
C THR A 18 -13.29 -8.30 -4.91
N SER A 19 -13.40 -8.15 -3.58
CA SER A 19 -14.65 -7.77 -2.94
C SER A 19 -15.10 -6.38 -3.40
N LEU A 20 -14.18 -5.41 -3.42
CA LEU A 20 -14.48 -4.07 -3.95
C LEU A 20 -14.92 -4.15 -5.41
N GLN A 21 -14.21 -4.88 -6.26
CA GLN A 21 -14.55 -4.98 -7.67
C GLN A 21 -15.89 -5.69 -7.91
N LYS A 22 -16.23 -6.67 -7.07
CA LYS A 22 -17.50 -7.39 -7.13
C LYS A 22 -18.68 -6.52 -6.70
N TYR A 23 -18.55 -5.80 -5.59
CA TYR A 23 -19.66 -5.04 -4.99
C TYR A 23 -19.72 -3.58 -5.41
N SER A 24 -18.69 -3.06 -6.07
CA SER A 24 -18.59 -1.65 -6.49
C SER A 24 -18.52 -1.48 -8.01
N LYS A 25 -18.85 -2.52 -8.77
CA LYS A 25 -18.62 -2.64 -10.22
C LYS A 25 -19.08 -1.42 -11.03
N ASP A 26 -20.20 -0.81 -10.63
CA ASP A 26 -20.83 0.28 -11.37
C ASP A 26 -20.38 1.67 -10.91
N ASN A 27 -19.72 1.77 -9.75
CA ASN A 27 -19.39 3.05 -9.11
C ASN A 27 -17.88 3.32 -9.02
N TYR A 28 -17.06 2.26 -8.97
CA TYR A 28 -15.62 2.39 -8.73
C TYR A 28 -14.81 1.42 -9.58
N GLN A 29 -13.71 1.92 -10.13
CA GLN A 29 -12.70 1.11 -10.80
C GLN A 29 -11.59 0.73 -9.82
N VAL A 30 -11.48 -0.56 -9.49
CA VAL A 30 -10.43 -1.03 -8.58
C VAL A 30 -9.12 -1.13 -9.33
N THR A 31 -8.10 -0.45 -8.78
CA THR A 31 -6.74 -0.45 -9.32
C THR A 31 -5.74 -0.85 -8.24
N ILE A 32 -4.90 -1.83 -8.54
CA ILE A 32 -3.78 -2.25 -7.71
C ILE A 32 -2.50 -1.58 -8.20
N ILE A 33 -1.69 -1.12 -7.26
CA ILE A 33 -0.38 -0.57 -7.56
C ILE A 33 0.66 -1.67 -7.35
N ASN A 34 1.45 -1.91 -8.39
CA ASN A 34 2.59 -2.81 -8.41
C ASN A 34 3.87 -1.99 -8.25
N ALA A 35 4.41 -1.96 -7.05
CA ALA A 35 5.54 -1.13 -6.68
C ALA A 35 6.85 -1.69 -7.24
N VAL A 36 7.14 -2.98 -7.06
CA VAL A 36 8.43 -3.63 -7.37
C VAL A 36 8.26 -5.08 -7.89
N GLY A 37 7.12 -5.37 -8.52
CA GLY A 37 6.84 -6.70 -9.08
C GLY A 37 6.24 -7.68 -8.08
N GLU A 38 5.73 -7.21 -6.94
CA GLU A 38 5.10 -8.03 -5.90
C GLU A 38 3.82 -8.74 -6.38
N TRP A 39 3.18 -8.22 -7.43
CA TRP A 39 1.96 -8.79 -8.01
C TRP A 39 2.21 -9.59 -9.29
N SER A 40 3.48 -9.82 -9.66
CA SER A 40 3.82 -10.46 -10.94
C SER A 40 3.16 -11.83 -11.15
N GLU A 41 3.01 -12.62 -10.08
CA GLU A 41 2.33 -13.94 -10.08
C GLU A 41 0.80 -13.84 -10.08
N HIS A 42 0.23 -12.66 -9.81
CA HIS A 42 -1.22 -12.43 -9.70
C HIS A 42 -1.80 -11.58 -10.84
N LEU A 43 -0.99 -11.21 -11.85
CA LEU A 43 -1.43 -10.34 -12.96
C LEU A 43 -2.60 -10.95 -13.74
N ASP A 44 -2.53 -12.25 -14.06
CA ASP A 44 -3.61 -12.95 -14.78
C ASP A 44 -4.88 -13.04 -13.95
N PHE A 45 -4.73 -13.25 -12.64
CA PHE A 45 -5.85 -13.23 -11.70
C PHE A 45 -6.53 -11.87 -11.68
N PHE A 46 -5.78 -10.77 -11.58
CA PHE A 46 -6.34 -9.42 -11.58
C PHE A 46 -7.02 -9.09 -12.91
N LYS A 47 -6.40 -9.46 -14.04
CA LYS A 47 -6.99 -9.29 -15.37
C LYS A 47 -8.32 -10.04 -15.50
N LYS A 48 -8.40 -11.30 -15.06
CA LYS A 48 -9.63 -12.11 -15.08
C LYS A 48 -10.75 -11.50 -14.22
N ASN A 49 -10.40 -10.81 -13.14
CA ASN A 49 -11.35 -10.16 -12.24
C ASN A 49 -11.65 -8.69 -12.61
N ASN A 50 -11.21 -8.20 -13.77
CA ASN A 50 -11.36 -6.79 -14.20
C ASN A 50 -10.71 -5.78 -13.23
N ILE A 51 -9.68 -6.19 -12.51
CA ILE A 51 -8.90 -5.31 -11.63
C ILE A 51 -7.73 -4.75 -12.44
N LYS A 52 -7.63 -3.42 -12.52
CA LYS A 52 -6.49 -2.77 -13.19
C LYS A 52 -5.23 -2.88 -12.35
N VAL A 53 -4.07 -2.94 -13.00
CA VAL A 53 -2.77 -2.94 -12.33
C VAL A 53 -1.91 -1.82 -12.91
N ILE A 54 -1.42 -0.93 -12.06
CA ILE A 54 -0.45 0.13 -12.44
C ILE A 54 0.91 -0.23 -11.86
N THR A 55 1.89 -0.42 -12.73
CA THR A 55 3.27 -0.68 -12.30
C THR A 55 4.03 0.62 -12.11
N LEU A 56 4.48 0.88 -10.87
CA LEU A 56 5.36 2.00 -10.57
C LEU A 56 6.80 1.66 -10.95
N ASN A 57 7.29 0.46 -10.63
CA ASN A 57 8.63 0.04 -11.01
C ASN A 57 8.67 -1.36 -11.62
N ASN A 58 9.29 -1.45 -12.79
CA ASN A 58 9.55 -2.69 -13.52
C ASN A 58 10.74 -3.48 -12.95
N SER A 59 11.37 -2.99 -11.88
CA SER A 59 12.40 -3.74 -11.19
C SER A 59 11.77 -4.98 -10.56
N ASN A 60 11.96 -6.17 -11.13
CA ASN A 60 11.59 -7.47 -10.54
C ASN A 60 12.46 -7.83 -9.33
N ILE A 61 12.88 -6.82 -8.57
CA ILE A 61 13.71 -6.95 -7.38
C ILE A 61 13.00 -7.87 -6.39
N PHE A 62 11.66 -7.82 -6.30
CA PHE A 62 10.87 -8.72 -5.45
C PHE A 62 11.20 -10.21 -5.66
N LYS A 63 11.46 -10.65 -6.88
CA LYS A 63 11.83 -12.06 -7.18
C LYS A 63 13.27 -12.40 -6.77
N LYS A 64 14.14 -11.39 -6.69
CA LYS A 64 15.56 -11.51 -6.32
C LYS A 64 15.82 -11.24 -4.83
N LEU A 65 14.77 -10.92 -4.04
CA LEU A 65 14.93 -10.66 -2.62
C LEU A 65 15.21 -11.96 -1.87
N PRO A 66 16.28 -12.03 -1.06
CA PRO A 66 16.41 -13.12 -0.10
C PRO A 66 15.20 -13.07 0.84
N ILE A 67 14.41 -14.14 0.86
CA ILE A 67 13.24 -14.31 1.74
C ILE A 67 13.78 -14.65 3.14
N GLY A 68 14.43 -13.70 3.79
CA GLY A 68 15.08 -13.96 5.08
C GLY A 68 15.90 -12.80 5.60
N GLY A 69 15.93 -12.66 6.92
CA GLY A 69 16.76 -11.68 7.61
C GLY A 69 16.04 -10.35 7.89
N PHE A 70 15.95 -10.01 9.17
CA PHE A 70 15.37 -8.76 9.66
C PHE A 70 16.02 -7.52 9.05
N PHE A 71 17.35 -7.53 8.89
CA PHE A 71 18.10 -6.41 8.33
C PHE A 71 17.82 -6.20 6.84
N PHE A 72 17.89 -7.28 6.05
CA PHE A 72 17.58 -7.23 4.62
C PHE A 72 16.15 -6.76 4.35
N SER A 73 15.18 -7.21 5.14
CA SER A 73 13.79 -6.75 5.02
C SER A 73 13.68 -5.22 5.12
N ARG A 74 14.40 -4.60 6.05
CA ARG A 74 14.39 -3.14 6.24
C ARG A 74 15.04 -2.40 5.08
N LEU A 75 16.19 -2.87 4.60
CA LEU A 75 16.85 -2.28 3.44
C LEU A 75 15.95 -2.31 2.20
N ILE A 76 15.23 -3.41 1.99
CA ILE A 76 14.27 -3.55 0.91
C ILE A 76 13.15 -2.51 1.04
N TYR A 77 12.57 -2.35 2.23
CA TYR A 77 11.56 -1.32 2.47
C TYR A 77 12.08 0.09 2.15
N PHE A 78 13.32 0.42 2.53
CA PHE A 78 13.94 1.70 2.18
C PHE A 78 14.14 1.84 0.67
N TYR A 79 14.65 0.81 0.01
CA TYR A 79 14.81 0.81 -1.44
C TYR A 79 13.47 1.05 -2.15
N ILE A 80 12.42 0.32 -1.78
CA ILE A 80 11.07 0.49 -2.35
C ILE A 80 10.57 1.91 -2.08
N PHE A 81 10.77 2.42 -0.86
CA PHE A 81 10.37 3.76 -0.47
C PHE A 81 10.97 4.81 -1.40
N PHE A 82 12.30 4.86 -1.54
CA PHE A 82 12.96 5.87 -2.37
C PHE A 82 12.69 5.67 -3.87
N SER A 83 12.70 4.42 -4.33
CA SER A 83 12.48 4.09 -5.74
C SER A 83 11.07 4.42 -6.20
N CYS A 84 10.06 4.22 -5.34
CA CYS A 84 8.66 4.48 -5.68
C CYS A 84 8.21 5.90 -5.32
N PHE A 85 8.95 6.66 -4.50
CA PHE A 85 8.52 7.98 -4.00
C PHE A 85 8.09 8.94 -5.11
N PHE A 86 8.98 9.20 -6.07
CA PHE A 86 8.71 10.14 -7.16
C PHE A 86 7.63 9.63 -8.10
N ARG A 87 7.58 8.31 -8.34
CA ARG A 87 6.61 7.70 -9.25
C ARG A 87 5.21 7.71 -8.67
N LEU A 88 5.07 7.38 -7.38
CA LEU A 88 3.80 7.47 -6.67
C LEU A 88 3.34 8.92 -6.55
N LYS A 89 4.25 9.86 -6.27
CA LYS A 89 3.93 11.30 -6.30
C LYS A 89 3.35 11.72 -7.66
N LYS A 90 4.03 11.34 -8.76
CA LYS A 90 3.57 11.66 -10.12
C LYS A 90 2.21 11.03 -10.43
N LEU A 91 1.98 9.79 -9.99
CA LEU A 91 0.69 9.11 -10.15
C LEU A 91 -0.42 9.85 -9.41
N LEU A 92 -0.23 10.13 -8.13
CA LEU A 92 -1.23 10.83 -7.29
C LEU A 92 -1.48 12.27 -7.72
N HIS A 93 -0.50 12.92 -8.36
CA HIS A 93 -0.66 14.28 -8.86
C HIS A 93 -1.37 14.32 -10.23
N ASN A 94 -0.95 13.47 -11.16
CA ASN A 94 -1.45 13.52 -12.54
C ASN A 94 -2.78 12.79 -12.73
N ASN A 95 -2.99 11.71 -11.97
CA ASN A 95 -4.21 10.91 -11.99
C ASN A 95 -4.64 10.66 -10.54
N PRO A 96 -5.08 11.71 -9.82
CA PRO A 96 -5.49 11.55 -8.42
C PRO A 96 -6.68 10.59 -8.35
N PRO A 97 -6.56 9.44 -7.66
CA PRO A 97 -7.72 8.60 -7.42
C PRO A 97 -8.65 9.28 -6.41
N ASP A 98 -9.96 8.98 -6.47
CA ASP A 98 -10.91 9.48 -5.47
C ASP A 98 -10.57 8.94 -4.07
N ILE A 99 -10.21 7.67 -4.00
CA ILE A 99 -9.86 6.95 -2.77
C ILE A 99 -8.54 6.21 -2.97
N PHE A 100 -7.61 6.39 -2.03
CA PHE A 100 -6.35 5.65 -2.00
C PHE A 100 -6.22 4.84 -0.71
N VAL A 101 -6.11 3.52 -0.81
CA VAL A 101 -5.99 2.62 0.35
C VAL A 101 -4.54 2.20 0.56
N ALA A 102 -3.93 2.67 1.64
CA ALA A 102 -2.57 2.30 2.03
C ALA A 102 -2.58 1.03 2.91
N HIS A 103 -1.97 -0.07 2.43
CA HIS A 103 -2.03 -1.39 3.11
C HIS A 103 -0.65 -2.02 3.45
N LEU A 104 0.29 -2.10 2.51
CA LEU A 104 1.59 -2.76 2.73
C LEU A 104 2.72 -1.80 3.17
N ILE A 105 2.87 -0.69 2.44
CA ILE A 105 3.95 0.28 2.62
C ILE A 105 3.30 1.59 3.03
N THR A 106 2.71 1.62 4.22
CA THR A 106 1.90 2.76 4.67
C THR A 106 2.73 4.03 4.85
N SER A 107 4.01 3.92 5.23
CA SER A 107 4.87 5.11 5.40
C SER A 107 4.99 5.96 4.14
N LEU A 108 5.06 5.36 2.95
CA LEU A 108 5.24 6.07 1.69
C LEU A 108 4.08 7.02 1.31
N PRO A 109 2.84 6.53 1.13
CA PRO A 109 1.69 7.39 0.83
C PRO A 109 1.39 8.36 1.98
N LEU A 110 1.60 7.96 3.24
CA LEU A 110 1.39 8.83 4.39
C LEU A 110 2.34 10.03 4.42
N ILE A 111 3.63 9.79 4.14
CA ILE A 111 4.62 10.86 4.04
C ILE A 111 4.31 11.77 2.84
N LEU A 112 3.94 11.19 1.69
CA LEU A 112 3.52 11.97 0.54
C LEU A 112 2.30 12.86 0.86
N ASN A 113 1.27 12.32 1.51
CA ASN A 113 0.08 13.09 1.91
C ASN A 113 0.39 14.18 2.93
N PHE A 114 1.39 13.95 3.77
CA PHE A 114 1.82 14.95 4.72
C PHE A 114 2.47 16.14 4.02
N PHE A 115 3.42 15.89 3.12
CA PHE A 115 4.15 16.94 2.39
C PHE A 115 3.35 17.59 1.26
N TYR A 116 2.43 16.87 0.64
CA TYR A 116 1.67 17.33 -0.54
C TYR A 116 0.16 17.20 -0.29
N SER A 117 -0.61 18.21 -0.71
CA SER A 117 -2.07 18.17 -0.67
C SER A 117 -2.63 17.59 -1.96
N PHE A 118 -2.88 16.27 -2.00
CA PHE A 118 -3.54 15.62 -3.12
C PHE A 118 -5.07 15.75 -3.01
N LYS A 119 -5.77 15.78 -4.15
CA LYS A 119 -7.25 15.72 -4.22
C LYS A 119 -7.76 14.29 -4.04
N THR A 120 -7.17 13.52 -3.11
CA THR A 120 -7.40 12.09 -2.94
C THR A 120 -7.75 11.81 -1.48
N LYS A 121 -8.84 11.07 -1.24
CA LYS A 121 -9.19 10.63 0.11
C LYS A 121 -8.29 9.46 0.52
N MET A 122 -7.33 9.73 1.38
CA MET A 122 -6.43 8.69 1.90
C MET A 122 -7.11 7.87 2.98
N VAL A 123 -7.11 6.54 2.79
CA VAL A 123 -7.58 5.55 3.74
C VAL A 123 -6.40 4.70 4.19
N LEU A 124 -6.18 4.61 5.49
CA LEU A 124 -5.14 3.78 6.07
C LEU A 124 -5.74 2.47 6.55
N LYS A 125 -5.28 1.34 6.01
CA LYS A 125 -5.69 0.01 6.49
C LYS A 125 -4.56 -0.62 7.30
N THR A 126 -4.86 -0.99 8.54
CA THR A 126 -3.93 -1.66 9.44
C THR A 126 -4.39 -3.08 9.76
N SER A 127 -3.46 -4.03 9.61
CA SER A 127 -3.74 -5.46 9.86
C SER A 127 -3.11 -5.95 11.17
N GLY A 128 -2.58 -5.04 11.99
CA GLY A 128 -2.02 -5.32 13.30
C GLY A 128 -1.48 -4.07 13.99
N LEU A 129 -1.33 -4.15 15.32
CA LEU A 129 -0.86 -3.06 16.17
C LEU A 129 0.55 -2.59 15.77
N PRO A 130 0.71 -1.36 15.24
CA PRO A 130 2.04 -0.83 14.99
C PRO A 130 2.75 -0.63 16.33
N LYS A 131 3.93 -1.22 16.52
CA LYS A 131 4.78 -0.87 17.67
C LYS A 131 5.06 0.64 17.62
N LEU A 132 4.47 1.38 18.56
CA LEU A 132 4.56 2.83 18.66
C LEU A 132 5.86 3.20 19.37
N THR A 133 6.94 3.35 18.62
CA THR A 133 8.11 4.07 19.11
C THR A 133 7.79 5.56 19.19
N TRP A 134 8.55 6.31 19.99
CA TRP A 134 8.31 7.75 20.21
C TRP A 134 8.23 8.53 18.89
N ILE A 135 9.16 8.27 17.97
CA ILE A 135 9.20 8.83 16.62
C ILE A 135 7.91 8.50 15.86
N ARG A 136 7.48 7.24 15.91
CA ARG A 136 6.29 6.77 15.19
C ARG A 136 5.01 7.39 15.75
N LYS A 137 4.92 7.55 17.07
CA LYS A 137 3.79 8.22 17.74
C LYS A 137 3.64 9.66 17.26
N TYR A 138 4.76 10.39 17.15
CA TYR A 138 4.75 11.75 16.63
C TYR A 138 4.33 11.82 15.16
N LEU A 139 4.92 10.96 14.31
CA LEU A 139 4.54 10.86 12.90
C LEU A 139 3.06 10.52 12.72
N TRP A 140 2.53 9.57 13.49
CA TRP A 140 1.11 9.21 13.45
C TRP A 140 0.22 10.40 13.81
N LYS A 141 0.53 11.11 14.90
CA LYS A 141 -0.26 12.28 15.31
C LYS A 141 -0.36 13.35 14.22
N ILE A 142 0.70 13.52 13.43
CA ILE A 142 0.74 14.48 12.34
C ILE A 142 -0.02 13.98 11.13
N VAL A 143 0.29 12.76 10.69
CA VAL A 143 -0.24 12.21 9.45
C VAL A 143 -1.73 11.92 9.56
N LEU A 144 -2.21 11.42 10.71
CA LEU A 144 -3.63 11.10 10.93
C LEU A 144 -4.55 12.31 10.68
N LYS A 145 -4.07 13.56 10.88
CA LYS A 145 -4.85 14.77 10.64
C LYS A 145 -5.31 14.94 9.17
N LYS A 146 -4.59 14.32 8.23
CA LYS A 146 -4.87 14.40 6.79
C LYS A 146 -5.44 13.09 6.22
N ILE A 147 -5.67 12.08 7.06
CA ILE A 147 -6.25 10.81 6.64
C ILE A 147 -7.77 10.92 6.76
N TYR A 148 -8.48 10.44 5.75
CA TYR A 148 -9.94 10.46 5.73
C TYR A 148 -10.53 9.40 6.66
N PHE A 149 -10.07 8.16 6.54
CA PHE A 149 -10.47 7.06 7.44
C PHE A 149 -9.32 6.11 7.76
N VAL A 150 -9.38 5.53 8.97
CA VAL A 150 -8.52 4.42 9.38
C VAL A 150 -9.38 3.16 9.51
N THR A 151 -8.97 2.08 8.86
CA THR A 151 -9.60 0.76 8.97
C THR A 151 -8.65 -0.20 9.65
N ALA A 152 -9.17 -1.04 10.54
CA ALA A 152 -8.41 -2.01 11.30
C ALA A 152 -9.02 -3.41 11.15
N ALA A 153 -8.18 -4.44 11.10
CA ALA A 153 -8.64 -5.82 11.05
C ALA A 153 -9.24 -6.32 12.38
N THR A 154 -8.85 -5.74 13.52
CA THR A 154 -9.31 -6.14 14.85
C THR A 154 -9.60 -4.92 15.72
N GLN A 155 -10.59 -5.02 16.62
CA GLN A 155 -10.95 -3.95 17.57
C GLN A 155 -9.77 -3.50 18.44
N GLY A 156 -8.86 -4.42 18.81
CA GLY A 156 -7.69 -4.08 19.62
C GLY A 156 -6.61 -3.27 18.91
N THR A 157 -6.79 -2.88 17.65
CA THR A 157 -5.81 -2.13 16.85
C THR A 157 -6.11 -0.63 16.75
N ILE A 158 -7.30 -0.19 17.18
CA ILE A 158 -7.76 1.21 17.15
C ILE A 158 -7.48 1.88 18.49
#